data_AF-E0U611-F1
#
_entry.id   AF-E0U611-F1
#
_cell.length_a   1.000
_cell.length_b   1.000
_cell.length_c   1.000
_cell.angle_alpha   90.00
_cell.angle_beta   90.00
_cell.angle_gamma   90.00
#
_symmetry.space_group_name_H-M   'P 1'
#
loop_
_entity.id
_entity.type
_entity.pdbx_description
1 polymer ?
#
loop_
_entity_poly.entity_id
_entity_poly.type
_entity_poly.pdbx_seq_one_letter_code
_entity_poly.pdbx_strand_id
1 'polypeptide(L)'
;MVQTPATSVRQANLFELSNDCVQIVYSTTSFSGRPQLNYLNKDQKFNFQGDEIRVQETEIGSLVTVTLETIPDLLTRTLSLLVPLVNLRGEDLQTLIQTIAIETVSRTTIGGPDLVDGAVQTYETIFLKGQARFVVF
;
A
#
# COMPACT_ATOMS: atom_id res chain seq x y z
N MET A 1 3.93 -7.07 45.92
CA MET A 1 3.64 -6.31 44.68
C MET A 1 3.93 -7.25 43.51
N VAL A 2 2.90 -7.78 42.85
CA VAL A 2 3.10 -8.64 41.67
C VAL A 2 3.36 -7.69 40.49
N GLN A 3 4.54 -7.78 39.90
CA GLN A 3 4.90 -7.00 38.72
C GLN A 3 4.17 -7.66 37.54
N THR A 4 3.13 -7.01 37.01
CA THR A 4 2.47 -7.46 35.78
C THR A 4 3.53 -7.46 34.67
N PRO A 5 3.75 -8.56 33.93
CA PRO A 5 4.67 -8.54 32.81
C PRO A 5 4.19 -7.48 31.81
N ALA A 6 5.09 -6.58 31.41
CA ALA A 6 4.78 -5.61 30.37
C ALA A 6 4.55 -6.37 29.06
N THR A 7 3.31 -6.38 28.56
CA THR A 7 2.98 -6.98 27.27
C THR A 7 3.76 -6.25 26.18
N SER A 8 4.68 -6.95 25.50
CA SER A 8 5.39 -6.38 24.37
C SER A 8 4.41 -6.03 23.26
N VAL A 9 4.46 -4.78 22.79
CA VAL A 9 3.70 -4.32 21.62
C VAL A 9 4.64 -4.28 20.43
N ARG A 10 4.23 -4.86 19.30
CA ARG A 10 4.94 -4.78 18.02
C ARG A 10 4.04 -4.17 16.97
N GLN A 11 4.62 -3.37 16.07
CA GLN A 11 3.88 -2.85 14.93
C GLN A 11 3.91 -3.86 13.78
N ALA A 12 2.79 -4.11 13.10
CA ALA A 12 2.82 -4.91 11.87
C ALA A 12 3.70 -4.25 10.80
N ASN A 13 4.50 -5.05 10.11
CA ASN A 13 5.44 -4.61 9.09
C ASN A 13 5.30 -5.37 7.77
N LEU A 14 4.40 -6.35 7.70
CA LEU A 14 4.05 -7.13 6.51
C LEU A 14 2.53 -7.27 6.42
N PHE A 15 1.99 -6.98 5.24
CA PHE A 15 0.57 -6.91 4.93
C PHE A 15 0.29 -7.78 3.71
N GLU A 16 -0.57 -8.78 3.88
CA GLU A 16 -1.07 -9.63 2.80
C GLU A 16 -2.56 -9.38 2.64
N LEU A 17 -2.93 -8.75 1.54
CA LEU A 17 -4.24 -8.17 1.31
C LEU A 17 -4.79 -8.66 -0.02
N SER A 18 -6.08 -8.98 -0.07
CA SER A 18 -6.72 -9.40 -1.30
C SER A 18 -8.22 -9.15 -1.33
N ASN A 19 -8.76 -9.27 -2.54
CA ASN A 19 -10.16 -9.53 -2.82
C ASN A 19 -10.25 -10.53 -3.99
N ASP A 20 -11.43 -10.68 -4.59
CA ASP A 20 -11.67 -11.67 -5.65
C ASP A 20 -10.91 -11.37 -6.96
N CYS A 21 -10.38 -10.16 -7.12
CA CYS A 21 -9.75 -9.69 -8.36
C CYS A 21 -8.27 -9.31 -8.20
N VAL A 22 -7.84 -9.01 -6.97
CA VAL A 22 -6.55 -8.39 -6.67
C VAL A 22 -5.89 -9.05 -5.47
N GLN A 23 -4.56 -9.19 -5.53
CA GLN A 23 -3.70 -9.51 -4.40
C GLN A 23 -2.58 -8.49 -4.27
N ILE A 24 -2.35 -8.00 -3.05
CA ILE A 24 -1.26 -7.10 -2.68
C ILE A 24 -0.49 -7.69 -1.51
N VAL A 25 0.84 -7.73 -1.64
CA VAL A 25 1.76 -8.05 -0.55
C VAL A 25 2.70 -6.88 -0.36
N TYR A 26 2.61 -6.20 0.77
CA TYR A 26 3.44 -5.05 1.11
C TYR A 26 4.24 -5.31 2.38
N SER A 27 5.54 -5.06 2.34
CA SER A 27 6.39 -5.03 3.52
C SER A 27 7.08 -3.68 3.64
N THR A 28 7.08 -3.13 4.85
CA THR A 28 7.75 -1.84 5.16
C THR A 28 9.27 -1.94 5.09
N THR A 29 9.81 -3.16 5.16
CA THR A 29 11.23 -3.49 5.02
C THR A 29 11.39 -4.91 4.46
N SER A 30 12.62 -5.32 4.17
CA SER A 30 13.00 -6.64 3.67
C SER A 30 14.40 -7.00 4.16
N PHE A 31 14.94 -8.16 3.76
CA PHE A 31 16.34 -8.54 4.01
C PHE A 31 17.35 -7.49 3.53
N SER A 32 16.98 -6.69 2.52
CA SER A 32 17.79 -5.59 1.98
C SER A 32 17.64 -4.27 2.74
N GLY A 33 16.80 -4.22 3.77
CA GLY A 33 16.43 -2.99 4.49
C GLY A 33 15.48 -2.06 3.72
N ARG A 34 14.96 -2.50 2.56
CA ARG A 34 14.10 -1.69 1.68
C ARG A 34 12.66 -2.20 1.67
N PRO A 35 11.65 -1.33 1.55
CA PRO A 35 10.27 -1.75 1.38
C PRO A 35 10.08 -2.54 0.08
N GLN A 36 9.08 -3.43 0.06
CA GLN A 36 8.69 -4.18 -1.12
C GLN A 36 7.17 -4.20 -1.27
N LEU A 37 6.69 -4.05 -2.50
CA LEU A 37 5.27 -4.15 -2.83
C LEU A 37 5.09 -5.03 -4.06
N ASN A 38 4.31 -6.10 -3.89
CA ASN A 38 3.86 -6.94 -4.99
C ASN A 38 2.37 -6.67 -5.22
N TYR A 39 1.99 -6.41 -6.45
CA TYR A 39 0.61 -6.20 -6.85
C TYR A 39 0.26 -7.14 -8.00
N LEU A 40 -0.78 -7.93 -7.83
CA LEU A 40 -1.33 -8.82 -8.84
C LEU A 40 -2.78 -8.44 -9.08
N ASN A 41 -3.12 -8.15 -10.33
CA ASN A 41 -4.49 -8.05 -10.79
C ASN A 41 -4.77 -9.14 -11.84
N LYS A 42 -5.93 -9.09 -12.50
CA LYS A 42 -6.35 -10.11 -13.47
C LYS A 42 -5.40 -10.25 -14.67
N ASP A 43 -4.71 -9.17 -15.02
CA ASP A 43 -4.00 -9.07 -16.30
C ASP A 43 -2.48 -9.10 -16.10
N GLN A 44 -1.98 -8.57 -14.99
CA GLN A 44 -0.59 -8.20 -14.81
C GLN A 44 -0.11 -8.38 -13.38
N LYS A 45 1.19 -8.67 -13.26
CA LYS A 45 1.93 -8.72 -12.00
C LYS A 45 2.97 -7.60 -11.98
N PHE A 46 2.96 -6.82 -10.91
CA PHE A 46 3.91 -5.73 -10.65
C PHE A 46 4.70 -6.02 -9.38
N ASN A 47 5.98 -5.65 -9.38
CA ASN A 47 6.86 -5.78 -8.22
C ASN A 47 7.64 -4.47 -8.10
N PHE A 48 7.63 -3.88 -6.91
CA PHE A 48 8.27 -2.60 -6.62
C PHE A 48 9.14 -2.75 -5.38
N GLN A 49 10.24 -2.00 -5.33
CA GLN A 49 11.17 -2.02 -4.22
C GLN A 49 11.83 -0.66 -3.97
N GLY A 50 12.12 -0.37 -2.70
CA GLY A 50 12.86 0.83 -2.31
C GLY A 50 12.22 2.11 -2.86
N ASP A 51 12.98 2.88 -3.63
CA ASP A 51 12.60 4.22 -4.10
C ASP A 51 11.46 4.23 -5.13
N GLU A 52 11.06 3.07 -5.66
CA GLU A 52 9.85 2.93 -6.49
C GLU A 52 8.57 3.08 -5.67
N ILE A 53 8.68 2.93 -4.34
CA ILE A 53 7.59 2.99 -3.37
C ILE A 53 7.66 4.32 -2.63
N ARG A 54 6.65 5.16 -2.85
CA ARG A 54 6.50 6.44 -2.15
C ARG A 54 5.59 6.23 -0.95
N VAL A 55 6.02 6.64 0.23
CA VAL A 55 5.23 6.52 1.46
C VAL A 55 4.95 7.91 2.00
N GLN A 56 3.68 8.22 2.24
CA GLN A 56 3.24 9.45 2.87
C GLN A 56 2.46 9.13 4.14
N GLU A 57 2.91 9.67 5.28
CA GLU A 57 2.15 9.58 6.54
C GLU A 57 0.91 10.47 6.49
N THR A 58 -0.21 9.95 6.98
CA THR A 58 -1.50 10.64 7.07
C THR A 58 -2.14 10.41 8.44
N GLU A 59 -3.21 11.15 8.76
CA GLU A 59 -3.95 10.95 10.02
C GLU A 59 -4.64 9.57 10.13
N ILE A 60 -4.79 8.85 9.01
CA ILE A 60 -5.47 7.56 8.93
C ILE A 60 -4.54 6.40 8.59
N GLY A 61 -3.22 6.59 8.75
CA GLY A 61 -2.18 5.61 8.46
C GLY A 61 -1.23 6.08 7.35
N SER A 62 -0.45 5.18 6.79
CA SER A 62 0.50 5.49 5.71
C SER A 62 -0.14 5.24 4.35
N LEU A 63 -0.07 6.22 3.44
CA LEU A 63 -0.43 6.06 2.03
C LEU A 63 0.81 5.60 1.25
N VAL A 64 0.77 4.37 0.75
CA VAL A 64 1.88 3.71 0.04
C VAL A 64 1.56 3.70 -1.45
N THR A 65 2.30 4.48 -2.23
CA THR A 65 2.02 4.73 -3.64
C THR A 65 3.12 4.19 -4.56
N VAL A 66 2.72 3.52 -5.63
CA VAL A 66 3.58 3.04 -6.72
C VAL A 66 3.03 3.50 -8.07
N THR A 67 3.90 3.64 -9.07
CA THR A 67 3.49 3.94 -10.45
C THR A 67 3.35 2.64 -11.23
N LEU A 68 2.14 2.33 -11.71
CA LEU A 68 1.86 1.13 -12.50
C LEU A 68 2.26 1.32 -13.97
N GLU A 69 1.99 2.51 -14.51
CA GLU A 69 2.22 2.83 -15.92
C GLU A 69 2.39 4.34 -16.10
N THR A 70 3.19 4.73 -17.09
CA THR A 70 3.29 6.12 -17.56
C THR A 70 3.36 6.10 -19.07
N ILE A 71 2.36 6.70 -19.72
CA ILE A 71 2.31 6.93 -21.16
C ILE A 71 2.45 8.44 -21.35
N PRO A 72 3.61 8.93 -21.84
CA PRO A 72 3.81 10.34 -22.09
C PRO A 72 2.65 10.93 -22.89
N ASP A 73 2.19 12.10 -22.46
CA ASP A 73 1.17 12.90 -23.15
C ASP A 73 -0.21 12.25 -23.23
N LEU A 74 -0.43 11.19 -22.45
CA LEU A 74 -1.70 10.51 -22.34
C LEU A 74 -2.11 10.36 -20.88
N LEU A 75 -1.37 9.57 -20.10
CA LEU A 75 -1.71 9.31 -18.72
C LEU A 75 -0.55 8.80 -17.87
N THR A 76 -0.72 8.94 -16.56
CA THR A 76 0.02 8.20 -15.54
C THR A 76 -0.98 7.41 -14.69
N ARG A 77 -0.73 6.12 -14.48
CA ARG A 77 -1.53 5.26 -13.61
C ARG A 77 -0.74 4.89 -12.36
N THR A 78 -1.33 5.12 -11.20
CA THR A 78 -0.72 4.80 -9.89
C THR A 78 -1.65 3.93 -9.05
N LEU A 79 -1.07 3.14 -8.15
CA LEU A 79 -1.79 2.45 -7.08
C LEU A 79 -1.35 3.04 -5.74
N SER A 80 -2.31 3.44 -4.91
CA SER A 80 -2.07 3.93 -3.56
C SER A 80 -2.77 3.03 -2.54
N LEU A 81 -2.02 2.28 -1.74
CA LEU A 81 -2.53 1.45 -0.65
C LEU A 81 -2.58 2.26 0.64
N LEU A 82 -3.75 2.31 1.29
CA LEU A 82 -3.84 2.83 2.65
C LEU A 82 -3.43 1.74 3.64
N VAL A 83 -2.39 1.98 4.43
CA VAL A 83 -1.87 1.03 5.40
C VAL A 83 -2.14 1.55 6.82
N PRO A 84 -3.07 0.93 7.57
CA PRO A 84 -3.36 1.37 8.94
C PRO A 84 -2.20 1.03 9.89
N LEU A 85 -2.08 1.81 10.97
CA LEU A 85 -1.21 1.47 12.08
C LEU A 85 -1.80 0.28 12.84
N VAL A 86 -1.11 -0.85 12.84
CA VAL A 86 -1.56 -2.09 13.50
C VAL A 86 -0.63 -2.44 14.65
N ASN A 87 -1.17 -2.40 15.87
CA ASN A 87 -0.49 -2.81 17.08
C ASN A 87 -0.82 -4.26 17.43
N LEU A 88 0.19 -5.10 17.48
CA LEU A 88 0.10 -6.52 17.83
C LEU A 88 0.60 -6.70 19.26
N ARG A 89 -0.17 -7.42 20.09
CA ARG A 89 0.08 -7.55 21.54
C ARG A 89 0.20 -9.01 21.93
N GLY A 90 1.14 -9.31 22.82
CA GLY A 90 1.35 -10.65 23.34
C GLY A 90 2.11 -11.53 22.35
N GLU A 91 1.76 -12.81 22.31
CA GLU A 91 2.43 -13.81 21.45
C GLU A 91 1.85 -13.86 20.04
N ASP A 92 0.62 -13.37 19.84
CA ASP A 92 -0.03 -13.28 18.53
C ASP A 92 0.53 -12.10 17.72
N LEU A 93 1.46 -12.41 16.83
CA LEU A 93 2.12 -11.43 15.96
C LEU A 93 1.40 -11.23 14.62
N GLN A 94 0.08 -11.44 14.59
CA GLN A 94 -0.75 -11.22 13.41
C GLN A 94 -2.20 -10.88 13.78
N THR A 95 -2.89 -10.16 12.91
CA THR A 95 -4.32 -9.87 13.03
C THR A 95 -4.97 -9.65 11.67
N LEU A 96 -6.29 -9.83 11.59
CA LEU A 96 -7.07 -9.54 10.38
C LEU A 96 -7.36 -8.04 10.29
N ILE A 97 -7.23 -7.50 9.08
CA ILE A 97 -7.55 -6.11 8.79
C ILE A 97 -8.37 -5.98 7.51
N GLN A 98 -9.03 -4.83 7.40
CA GLN A 98 -9.66 -4.36 6.17
C GLN A 98 -9.08 -2.98 5.84
N THR A 99 -8.85 -2.73 4.57
CA THR A 99 -8.36 -1.44 4.09
C THR A 99 -8.78 -1.22 2.64
N ILE A 100 -8.34 -0.12 2.05
CA ILE A 100 -8.53 0.20 0.64
C ILE A 100 -7.20 0.41 -0.07
N ALA A 101 -7.20 0.11 -1.35
CA ALA A 101 -6.28 0.73 -2.30
C ALA A 101 -7.06 1.61 -3.25
N ILE A 102 -6.40 2.62 -3.81
CA ILE A 102 -6.96 3.56 -4.76
C ILE A 102 -6.08 3.49 -6.00
N GLU A 103 -6.64 3.04 -7.10
CA GLU A 103 -6.03 3.25 -8.40
C GLU A 103 -6.39 4.64 -8.91
N THR A 104 -5.39 5.39 -9.35
CA THR A 104 -5.58 6.72 -9.91
C THR A 104 -5.06 6.73 -11.34
N VAL A 105 -5.91 7.18 -12.26
CA VAL A 105 -5.48 7.54 -13.61
C VAL A 105 -5.44 9.06 -13.67
N SER A 106 -4.25 9.62 -13.88
CA SER A 106 -4.02 11.05 -14.08
C SER A 106 -3.78 11.28 -15.57
N ARG A 107 -4.66 12.02 -16.24
CA ARG A 107 -4.46 12.42 -17.63
C ARG A 107 -3.33 13.44 -17.72
N THR A 108 -2.42 13.26 -18.65
CA THR A 108 -1.27 14.15 -18.85
C THR A 108 -1.30 14.71 -20.26
N THR A 109 -0.84 15.94 -20.45
CA THR A 109 -0.60 16.52 -21.79
C THR A 109 0.76 17.22 -21.80
N ILE A 110 1.41 17.33 -22.97
CA ILE A 110 2.68 18.09 -23.13
C ILE A 110 2.53 19.54 -22.65
N GLY A 111 1.35 20.14 -22.88
CA GLY A 111 1.08 21.54 -22.53
C GLY A 111 0.58 21.75 -21.10
N GLY A 112 0.58 20.71 -20.26
CA GLY A 112 0.17 20.80 -18.86
C GLY A 112 -1.27 20.35 -18.57
N PRO A 113 -1.68 20.31 -17.29
CA PRO A 113 -2.99 19.81 -16.88
C PRO A 113 -4.14 20.74 -17.28
N ASP A 114 -3.89 22.04 -17.44
CA ASP A 114 -4.90 23.05 -17.78
C ASP A 114 -5.51 22.88 -19.18
N LEU A 115 -4.92 22.00 -20.00
CA LEU A 115 -5.43 21.63 -21.32
C LEU A 115 -6.33 20.39 -21.31
N VAL A 116 -6.61 19.83 -20.13
CA VAL A 116 -7.55 18.71 -19.94
C VAL A 116 -8.86 19.25 -19.40
N ASP A 117 -9.93 19.16 -20.19
CA ASP A 117 -11.27 19.54 -19.72
C ASP A 117 -11.77 18.61 -18.61
N GLY A 118 -12.28 19.20 -17.53
CA GLY A 118 -12.92 18.48 -16.43
C GLY A 118 -11.95 17.89 -15.42
N ALA A 119 -12.31 16.75 -14.82
CA ALA A 119 -11.47 16.09 -13.83
C ALA A 119 -10.24 15.45 -14.51
N VAL A 120 -9.05 15.98 -14.19
CA VAL A 120 -7.76 15.45 -14.67
C VAL A 120 -7.49 14.05 -14.12
N GLN A 121 -8.02 13.75 -12.95
CA GLN A 121 -7.82 12.49 -12.23
C GLN A 121 -9.12 11.73 -12.08
N THR A 122 -9.05 10.42 -12.28
CA THR A 122 -10.14 9.48 -11.98
C THR A 122 -9.64 8.42 -11.01
N TYR A 123 -10.54 7.94 -10.15
CA TYR A 123 -10.21 7.04 -9.05
C TYR A 123 -11.06 5.78 -9.11
N GLU A 124 -10.44 4.63 -8.86
CA GLU A 124 -11.11 3.36 -8.59
C GLU A 124 -10.68 2.86 -7.21
N THR A 125 -11.66 2.67 -6.31
CA THR A 125 -11.41 2.16 -4.96
C THR A 125 -11.51 0.65 -4.92
N ILE A 126 -10.45 0.00 -4.45
CA ILE A 126 -10.35 -1.44 -4.29
C ILE A 126 -10.44 -1.75 -2.80
N PHE A 127 -11.54 -2.35 -2.37
CA PHE A 127 -11.69 -2.84 -1.00
C PHE A 127 -10.91 -4.13 -0.81
N LEU A 128 -10.12 -4.18 0.27
CA LEU A 128 -9.21 -5.28 0.57
C LEU A 128 -9.44 -5.79 2.00
N LYS A 129 -9.23 -7.09 2.18
CA LYS A 129 -9.17 -7.74 3.48
C LYS A 129 -7.93 -8.64 3.52
N GLY A 130 -7.42 -8.91 4.71
CA GLY A 130 -6.30 -9.82 4.85
C GLY A 130 -5.61 -9.73 6.20
N GLN A 131 -4.32 -10.06 6.23
CA GLN A 131 -3.54 -10.18 7.45
C GLN A 131 -2.46 -9.11 7.53
N ALA A 132 -2.34 -8.51 8.70
CA ALA A 132 -1.20 -7.68 9.08
C ALA A 132 -0.40 -8.43 10.14
N ARG A 133 0.91 -8.56 9.93
CA ARG A 133 1.80 -9.35 10.79
C ARG A 133 3.12 -8.65 11.05
N PHE A 134 3.75 -9.00 12.15
CA PHE A 134 5.15 -8.65 12.43
C PHE A 134 6.05 -9.82 12.03
N VAL A 135 7.02 -9.56 11.17
CA VAL A 135 8.05 -10.51 10.73
C VAL A 135 9.44 -9.92 10.97
N VAL A 136 10.39 -10.77 11.37
CA VAL A 136 11.81 -10.42 11.41
C VAL A 136 12.44 -10.84 10.09
N PHE A 137 13.01 -9.87 9.37
CA PHE A 137 13.78 -10.08 8.14
C PHE A 137 15.27 -10.14 8.49
#